data_AF-A0A2V9TIZ3-F1
#
_entry.id   AF-A0A2V9TIZ3-F1
#
_cell.length_a   1.000
_cell.length_b   1.000
_cell.length_c   1.000
_cell.angle_alpha   90.00
_cell.angle_beta   90.00
_cell.angle_gamma   90.00
#
_symmetry.space_group_name_H-M   'P 1'
#
loop_
_entity.id
_entity.type
_entity.pdbx_description
1 polymer ?
#
loop_
_entity_poly.entity_id
_entity_poly.type
_entity_poly.pdbx_seq_one_letter_code
_entity_poly.pdbx_strand_id
1 'polypeptide(L)'
;VSSDGALIKKPLRGAGATNMACQSSSPYPADKTENLRSLGAMITFGKLRILDLGDLTSDKEMELMCPLNRLGHVDIYIVSHHGWSQSGSPALVHGIAPRVAIMDNGETKGGSPSSWDIIRKSPGLEDLWQSHFSKEGGTAHNVADPFIANLAGPDAGNYLKVTAWKDGSFEVFNSRTETSEHYAAAH
;
A
#
# COMPACT_ATOMS: atom_id res chain seq x y z
N VAL A 1 2.61 -14.09 2.74
CA VAL A 1 1.19 -14.18 2.30
C VAL A 1 1.06 -14.54 0.83
N SER A 2 2.05 -14.18 0.00
CA SER A 2 2.26 -14.69 -1.35
C SER A 2 3.74 -15.08 -1.53
N SER A 3 4.04 -16.03 -2.41
CA SER A 3 5.41 -16.36 -2.84
C SER A 3 5.34 -17.30 -4.05
N ASP A 4 6.10 -17.03 -5.11
CA ASP A 4 6.21 -17.87 -6.31
C ASP A 4 4.84 -18.23 -6.93
N GLY A 5 3.94 -17.25 -6.99
CA GLY A 5 2.58 -17.40 -7.52
C GLY A 5 1.61 -18.13 -6.59
N ALA A 6 2.10 -18.69 -5.48
CA ALA A 6 1.26 -19.29 -4.44
C ALA A 6 0.77 -18.24 -3.46
N LEU A 7 -0.48 -18.39 -3.02
CA LEU A 7 -1.15 -17.52 -2.06
C LEU A 7 -1.57 -18.32 -0.82
N ILE A 8 -1.72 -17.65 0.33
CA ILE A 8 -2.33 -18.28 1.50
C ILE A 8 -3.75 -18.76 1.18
N LYS A 9 -4.06 -20.00 1.60
CA LYS A 9 -5.35 -20.64 1.34
C LYS A 9 -6.38 -20.37 2.44
N LYS A 10 -5.91 -20.13 3.67
CA LYS A 10 -6.76 -19.82 4.83
C LYS A 10 -6.58 -18.34 5.19
N PRO A 11 -7.64 -17.65 5.63
CA PRO A 11 -7.51 -16.32 6.19
C PRO A 11 -6.51 -16.28 7.36
N LEU A 12 -5.84 -15.15 7.53
CA LEU A 12 -5.08 -14.86 8.73
C LEU A 12 -6.01 -14.78 9.95
N ARG A 13 -5.44 -14.89 11.16
CA ARG A 13 -6.21 -14.76 12.40
C ARG A 13 -6.92 -13.40 12.44
N GLY A 14 -8.23 -13.41 12.69
CA GLY A 14 -9.05 -12.21 12.72
C GLY A 14 -9.46 -11.68 11.34
N ALA A 15 -9.06 -12.34 10.26
CA ALA A 15 -9.49 -12.05 8.89
C ALA A 15 -10.60 -13.02 8.43
N GLY A 16 -10.99 -12.92 7.16
CA GLY A 16 -11.95 -13.83 6.52
C GLY A 16 -13.38 -13.28 6.41
N ALA A 17 -13.60 -12.02 6.76
CA ALA A 17 -14.86 -11.35 6.47
C ALA A 17 -15.10 -11.23 4.95
N THR A 18 -16.37 -11.21 4.55
CA THR A 18 -16.76 -10.92 3.17
C THR A 18 -16.21 -9.57 2.74
N ASN A 19 -15.55 -9.52 1.59
CA ASN A 19 -14.98 -8.29 1.07
C ASN A 19 -15.97 -7.62 0.09
N MET A 20 -16.60 -6.53 0.54
CA MET A 20 -17.61 -5.82 -0.25
C MET A 20 -17.03 -5.19 -1.52
N ALA A 21 -15.73 -4.86 -1.53
CA ALA A 21 -15.04 -4.29 -2.69
C ALA A 21 -14.82 -5.29 -3.83
N CYS A 22 -15.08 -6.59 -3.62
CA CYS A 22 -15.02 -7.60 -4.67
C CYS A 22 -16.11 -7.41 -5.75
N GLN A 23 -17.26 -6.83 -5.40
CA GLN A 23 -18.38 -6.65 -6.35
C GLN A 23 -18.12 -5.50 -7.33
N SER A 24 -17.38 -4.48 -6.89
CA SER A 24 -17.02 -3.31 -7.69
C SER A 24 -15.73 -3.50 -8.48
N SER A 25 -15.00 -4.61 -8.28
CA SER A 25 -13.72 -4.84 -8.93
C SER A 25 -13.92 -5.57 -10.25
N SER A 26 -13.50 -4.93 -11.34
CA SER A 26 -13.47 -5.55 -12.67
C SER A 26 -12.55 -6.78 -12.67
N PRO A 27 -12.80 -7.78 -13.54
CA PRO A 27 -11.83 -8.84 -13.76
C PRO A 27 -10.55 -8.25 -14.34
N TYR A 28 -9.42 -8.55 -13.70
CA TYR A 28 -8.09 -8.16 -14.18
C TYR A 28 -7.53 -9.27 -15.09
N PRO A 29 -6.83 -8.92 -16.18
CA PRO A 29 -6.15 -9.91 -16.99
C PRO A 29 -5.07 -10.60 -16.15
N ALA A 30 -4.90 -11.90 -16.36
CA ALA A 30 -3.83 -12.64 -15.72
C ALA A 30 -2.47 -12.02 -16.07
N ASP A 31 -1.67 -11.74 -15.05
CA ASP A 31 -0.30 -11.30 -15.25
C ASP A 31 0.54 -12.45 -15.81
N LYS A 32 1.49 -12.11 -16.69
CA LYS A 32 2.39 -13.05 -17.37
C LYS A 32 3.86 -12.74 -17.08
N THR A 33 4.13 -11.75 -16.24
CA THR A 33 5.48 -11.33 -15.85
C THR A 33 5.92 -12.04 -14.56
N GLU A 34 7.07 -11.67 -14.03
CA GLU A 34 7.52 -12.17 -12.72
C GLU A 34 6.77 -11.55 -11.53
N ASN A 35 6.03 -10.45 -11.73
CA ASN A 35 5.36 -9.73 -10.65
C ASN A 35 4.28 -10.56 -9.93
N LEU A 36 3.58 -11.45 -10.65
CA LEU A 36 2.67 -12.42 -10.02
C LEU A 36 3.37 -13.35 -8.99
N ARG A 37 4.71 -13.43 -9.01
CA ARG A 37 5.52 -14.25 -8.11
C ARG A 37 6.03 -13.49 -6.89
N SER A 38 5.70 -12.22 -6.72
CA SER A 38 6.21 -11.38 -5.63
C SER A 38 6.00 -12.02 -4.25
N LEU A 39 7.08 -11.96 -3.45
CA LEU A 39 7.03 -12.31 -2.04
C LEU A 39 6.27 -11.22 -1.28
N GLY A 40 5.08 -11.54 -0.82
CA GLY A 40 4.30 -10.66 0.05
C GLY A 40 4.46 -11.04 1.50
N ALA A 41 4.69 -10.05 2.37
CA ALA A 41 4.83 -10.18 3.81
C ALA A 41 3.69 -9.46 4.55
N MET A 42 3.11 -10.14 5.53
CA MET A 42 2.30 -9.53 6.58
C MET A 42 3.15 -9.56 7.85
N ILE A 43 3.49 -8.39 8.36
CA ILE A 43 4.29 -8.23 9.57
C ILE A 43 3.35 -7.80 10.70
N THR A 44 3.48 -8.43 11.86
CA THR A 44 2.72 -8.04 13.06
C THR A 44 3.70 -7.76 14.19
N PHE A 45 3.65 -6.55 14.73
CA PHE A 45 4.50 -6.10 15.83
C PHE A 45 3.63 -5.51 16.95
N GLY A 46 3.42 -6.29 18.02
CA GLY A 46 2.44 -5.92 19.04
C GLY A 46 1.04 -5.82 18.41
N LYS A 47 0.43 -4.64 18.48
CA LYS A 47 -0.86 -4.36 17.83
C LYS A 47 -0.76 -3.85 16.40
N LEU A 48 0.44 -3.45 15.93
CA LEU A 48 0.63 -2.92 14.58
C LEU A 48 0.69 -4.04 13.54
N ARG A 49 0.05 -3.81 12.38
CA ARG A 49 0.08 -4.69 11.20
C ARG A 49 0.57 -3.93 9.97
N ILE A 50 1.60 -4.46 9.32
CA ILE A 50 2.20 -3.89 8.11
C ILE A 50 2.06 -4.91 6.98
N LEU A 51 1.57 -4.46 5.82
CA LEU A 51 1.49 -5.26 4.62
C LEU A 51 2.41 -4.69 3.55
N ASP A 52 3.23 -5.57 2.98
CA ASP A 52 4.02 -5.33 1.79
C ASP A 52 3.81 -6.53 0.86
N LEU A 53 3.34 -6.30 -0.37
CA LEU A 53 3.15 -7.35 -1.37
C LEU A 53 4.19 -7.31 -2.48
N GLY A 54 5.19 -6.44 -2.37
CA GLY A 54 6.09 -6.09 -3.48
C GLY A 54 5.28 -5.66 -4.70
N ASP A 55 5.63 -6.21 -5.85
CA ASP A 55 5.03 -5.86 -7.13
C ASP A 55 3.79 -6.69 -7.49
N LEU A 56 3.17 -7.37 -6.51
CA LEU A 56 2.03 -8.26 -6.76
C LEU A 56 0.93 -7.55 -7.55
N THR A 57 0.42 -8.24 -8.57
CA THR A 57 -0.52 -7.70 -9.55
C THR A 57 -1.97 -7.96 -9.17
N SER A 58 -2.87 -7.13 -9.71
CA SER A 58 -4.28 -7.07 -9.31
C SER A 58 -5.03 -8.40 -9.47
N ASP A 59 -4.65 -9.25 -10.43
CA ASP A 59 -5.23 -10.59 -10.58
C ASP A 59 -4.97 -11.47 -9.34
N LYS A 60 -3.75 -11.45 -8.80
CA LYS A 60 -3.40 -12.17 -7.57
C LYS A 60 -3.92 -11.50 -6.31
N GLU A 61 -4.00 -10.17 -6.29
CA GLU A 61 -4.68 -9.44 -5.21
C GLU A 61 -6.16 -9.85 -5.12
N MET A 62 -6.85 -9.97 -6.25
CA MET A 62 -8.24 -10.44 -6.27
C MET A 62 -8.37 -11.86 -5.71
N GLU A 63 -7.46 -12.78 -6.05
CA GLU A 63 -7.45 -14.14 -5.49
C GLU A 63 -7.21 -14.17 -3.96
N LEU A 64 -6.41 -13.23 -3.44
CA LEU A 64 -6.19 -13.06 -2.00
C LEU A 64 -7.43 -12.50 -1.29
N MET A 65 -8.19 -11.65 -1.96
CA MET A 65 -9.16 -10.76 -1.33
C MET A 65 -10.61 -11.12 -1.60
N CYS A 66 -10.88 -12.02 -2.55
CA CYS A 66 -12.23 -12.38 -2.98
C CYS A 66 -12.54 -13.89 -2.87
N PRO A 67 -13.77 -14.26 -2.45
CA PRO A 67 -14.83 -13.38 -1.94
C PRO A 67 -14.57 -12.92 -0.49
N LEU A 68 -13.55 -13.47 0.17
CA LEU A 68 -13.21 -13.19 1.56
C LEU A 68 -11.89 -12.43 1.62
N ASN A 69 -11.85 -11.36 2.41
CA ASN A 69 -10.60 -10.70 2.75
C ASN A 69 -9.75 -11.64 3.62
N ARG A 70 -8.76 -12.32 3.01
CA ARG A 70 -7.88 -13.25 3.75
C ARG A 70 -6.83 -12.55 4.60
N LEU A 71 -6.56 -11.27 4.36
CA LEU A 71 -5.52 -10.51 5.04
C LEU A 71 -6.05 -9.81 6.31
N GLY A 72 -7.29 -9.34 6.28
CA GLY A 72 -7.89 -8.46 7.31
C GLY A 72 -7.38 -7.02 7.17
N HIS A 73 -7.74 -6.16 8.14
CA HIS A 73 -7.30 -4.77 8.14
C HIS A 73 -5.81 -4.63 8.50
N VAL A 74 -5.16 -3.57 8.02
CA VAL A 74 -3.74 -3.28 8.28
C VAL A 74 -3.58 -1.83 8.72
N ASP A 75 -2.51 -1.51 9.43
CA ASP A 75 -2.21 -0.13 9.81
C ASP A 75 -1.40 0.56 8.71
N ILE A 76 -0.35 -0.11 8.23
CA ILE A 76 0.55 0.43 7.20
C ILE A 76 0.53 -0.48 5.98
N TYR A 77 0.30 0.12 4.82
CA TYR A 77 0.37 -0.54 3.52
C TYR A 77 1.53 0.04 2.71
N ILE A 78 2.53 -0.79 2.41
CA ILE A 78 3.53 -0.47 1.39
C ILE A 78 2.86 -0.72 0.04
N VAL A 79 2.64 0.36 -0.72
CA VAL A 79 1.78 0.33 -1.90
C VAL A 79 2.37 -0.62 -2.94
N SER A 80 1.59 -1.63 -3.32
CA SER A 80 2.01 -2.64 -4.28
C SER A 80 2.46 -2.04 -5.60
N HIS A 81 3.57 -2.56 -6.10
CA HIS A 81 4.14 -2.22 -7.40
C HIS A 81 4.32 -0.71 -7.59
N HIS A 82 4.77 -0.01 -6.54
CA HIS A 82 5.01 1.43 -6.57
C HIS A 82 3.76 2.27 -6.90
N GLY A 83 2.57 1.70 -6.77
CA GLY A 83 1.34 2.32 -7.21
C GLY A 83 1.16 2.37 -8.72
N TRP A 84 1.71 1.42 -9.48
CA TRP A 84 1.37 1.28 -10.90
C TRP A 84 -0.06 0.75 -11.10
N SER A 85 -0.68 1.15 -12.21
CA SER A 85 -2.07 0.81 -12.55
C SER A 85 -2.39 -0.69 -12.66
N GLN A 86 -1.39 -1.55 -12.69
CA GLN A 86 -1.55 -3.02 -12.73
C GLN A 86 -1.77 -3.65 -11.34
N SER A 87 -1.58 -2.89 -10.26
CA SER A 87 -1.67 -3.34 -8.86
C SER A 87 -2.52 -2.39 -8.03
N GLY A 88 -2.72 -2.70 -6.75
CA GLY A 88 -3.51 -1.87 -5.85
C GLY A 88 -5.01 -1.86 -6.19
N SER A 89 -5.55 -3.02 -6.52
CA SER A 89 -6.98 -3.23 -6.80
C SER A 89 -7.88 -2.69 -5.66
N PRO A 90 -9.11 -2.23 -5.94
CA PRO A 90 -10.05 -1.81 -4.91
C PRO A 90 -10.33 -2.92 -3.89
N ALA A 91 -10.43 -4.18 -4.34
CA ALA A 91 -10.61 -5.32 -3.45
C ALA A 91 -9.48 -5.44 -2.42
N LEU A 92 -8.23 -5.19 -2.81
CA LEU A 92 -7.11 -5.12 -1.88
C LEU A 92 -7.22 -3.88 -1.00
N VAL A 93 -7.08 -2.70 -1.61
CA VAL A 93 -6.80 -1.47 -0.87
C VAL A 93 -7.96 -1.10 0.06
N HIS A 94 -9.21 -1.23 -0.40
CA HIS A 94 -10.38 -0.94 0.45
C HIS A 94 -10.67 -2.07 1.42
N GLY A 95 -10.31 -3.32 1.07
CA GLY A 95 -10.49 -4.47 1.94
C GLY A 95 -9.54 -4.46 3.14
N ILE A 96 -8.28 -4.05 2.94
CA ILE A 96 -7.29 -3.94 4.02
C ILE A 96 -7.43 -2.61 4.80
N ALA A 97 -8.13 -1.62 4.24
CA ALA A 97 -8.47 -0.35 4.89
C ALA A 97 -7.28 0.23 5.69
N PRO A 98 -6.14 0.54 5.02
CA PRO A 98 -4.94 0.95 5.71
C PRO A 98 -5.13 2.35 6.30
N ARG A 99 -4.54 2.58 7.47
CA ARG A 99 -4.48 3.92 8.07
C ARG A 99 -3.48 4.79 7.33
N VAL A 100 -2.32 4.23 7.02
CA VAL A 100 -1.28 4.92 6.25
C VAL A 100 -0.84 4.05 5.08
N ALA A 101 -0.71 4.67 3.91
CA ALA A 101 -0.10 4.06 2.74
C ALA A 101 1.26 4.74 2.47
N ILE A 102 2.27 3.96 2.11
CA ILE A 102 3.60 4.46 1.72
C ILE A 102 3.89 3.96 0.31
N MET A 103 3.93 4.89 -0.63
CA MET A 103 4.25 4.62 -2.02
C MET A 103 5.75 4.79 -2.24
N ASP A 104 6.45 3.68 -2.43
CA ASP A 104 7.89 3.62 -2.69
C ASP A 104 8.22 3.87 -4.17
N ASN A 105 7.49 4.79 -4.81
CA ASN A 105 7.66 5.11 -6.22
C ASN A 105 8.95 5.89 -6.50
N GLY A 106 9.37 5.81 -7.76
CA GLY A 106 10.37 6.71 -8.35
C GLY A 106 9.72 7.83 -9.16
N GLU A 107 10.53 8.75 -9.67
CA GLU A 107 10.03 9.85 -10.51
C GLU A 107 9.30 9.34 -11.76
N THR A 108 9.79 8.24 -12.33
CA THR A 108 9.26 7.60 -13.55
C THR A 108 8.84 6.14 -13.33
N LYS A 109 8.76 5.69 -12.08
CA LYS A 109 8.38 4.31 -11.72
C LYS A 109 7.21 4.33 -10.74
N GLY A 110 6.00 4.10 -11.25
CA GLY A 110 4.77 4.10 -10.45
C GLY A 110 4.16 5.49 -10.21
N GLY A 111 3.22 5.56 -9.27
CA GLY A 111 2.40 6.75 -9.04
C GLY A 111 1.35 7.00 -10.13
N SER A 112 0.75 5.94 -10.68
CA SER A 112 -0.34 6.08 -11.64
C SER A 112 -1.55 6.78 -11.00
N PRO A 113 -2.19 7.75 -11.70
CA PRO A 113 -3.40 8.42 -11.22
C PRO A 113 -4.51 7.47 -10.73
N SER A 114 -4.74 6.35 -11.43
CA SER A 114 -5.78 5.39 -11.05
C SER A 114 -5.53 4.71 -9.70
N SER A 115 -4.28 4.33 -9.44
CA SER A 115 -3.89 3.73 -8.16
C SER A 115 -4.07 4.73 -7.03
N TRP A 116 -3.76 5.99 -7.31
CA TRP A 116 -3.96 7.10 -6.40
C TRP A 116 -5.41 7.29 -5.99
N ASP A 117 -6.30 7.32 -6.99
CA ASP A 117 -7.73 7.48 -6.78
C ASP A 117 -8.31 6.36 -5.94
N ILE A 118 -7.80 5.14 -6.08
CA ILE A 118 -8.20 4.00 -5.27
C ILE A 118 -7.72 4.18 -3.82
N ILE A 119 -6.44 4.52 -3.63
CA ILE A 119 -5.84 4.71 -2.30
C ILE A 119 -6.55 5.84 -1.55
N ARG A 120 -6.71 7.02 -2.15
CA ARG A 120 -7.39 8.17 -1.51
C ARG A 120 -8.84 7.89 -1.10
N LYS A 121 -9.50 6.92 -1.75
CA LYS A 121 -10.87 6.50 -1.42
C LYS A 121 -10.92 5.37 -0.40
N SER A 122 -9.77 4.89 0.09
CA SER A 122 -9.74 3.78 1.03
C SER A 122 -10.35 4.19 2.37
N PRO A 123 -11.24 3.35 2.96
CA PRO A 123 -11.83 3.65 4.26
C PRO A 123 -10.77 3.80 5.34
N GLY A 124 -10.82 4.91 6.09
CA GLY A 124 -9.95 5.14 7.24
C GLY A 124 -8.52 5.57 6.91
N LEU A 125 -8.20 5.86 5.64
CA LEU A 125 -6.90 6.43 5.28
C LEU A 125 -6.72 7.80 5.95
N GLU A 126 -5.68 7.92 6.76
CA GLU A 126 -5.22 9.15 7.38
C GLU A 126 -4.29 9.90 6.41
N ASP A 127 -3.23 9.24 5.93
CA ASP A 127 -2.26 9.83 5.01
C ASP A 127 -1.70 8.84 3.97
N LEU A 128 -1.24 9.40 2.86
CA LEU A 128 -0.42 8.73 1.85
C LEU A 128 0.93 9.42 1.77
N TRP A 129 2.01 8.63 1.90
CA TRP A 129 3.39 9.10 1.77
C TRP A 129 3.99 8.67 0.44
N GLN A 130 4.98 9.42 -0.04
CA GLN A 130 5.73 9.11 -1.25
C GLN A 130 7.24 9.15 -1.04
N SER A 131 7.92 8.19 -1.66
CA SER A 131 9.36 8.25 -1.80
C SER A 131 9.79 9.33 -2.79
N HIS A 132 9.13 9.44 -3.95
CA HIS A 132 9.43 10.45 -4.98
C HIS A 132 8.19 11.14 -5.52
N PHE A 133 8.33 12.38 -5.99
CA PHE A 133 7.35 13.01 -6.87
C PHE A 133 7.20 12.18 -8.15
N SER A 134 5.99 11.75 -8.51
CA SER A 134 5.72 11.01 -9.76
C SER A 134 5.42 11.97 -10.92
N LYS A 135 6.16 11.83 -12.03
CA LYS A 135 5.87 12.52 -13.29
C LYS A 135 4.52 12.11 -13.89
N GLU A 136 4.15 10.83 -13.76
CA GLU A 136 2.87 10.31 -14.28
C GLU A 136 1.68 10.91 -13.52
N GLY A 137 1.80 11.01 -12.19
CA GLY A 137 0.78 11.64 -11.34
C GLY A 137 0.63 13.16 -11.56
N GLY A 138 1.73 13.82 -11.92
CA GLY A 138 1.78 15.27 -12.13
C GLY A 138 1.35 16.06 -10.89
N THR A 139 1.13 17.36 -11.04
CA THR A 139 0.73 18.21 -9.90
C THR A 139 -0.68 17.92 -9.37
N ALA A 140 -1.51 17.20 -10.13
CA ALA A 140 -2.87 16.87 -9.73
C ALA A 140 -2.97 15.69 -8.76
N HIS A 141 -2.07 14.69 -8.88
CA HIS A 141 -2.17 13.48 -8.07
C HIS A 141 -1.14 13.39 -6.97
N ASN A 142 0.08 13.95 -7.11
CA ASN A 142 1.08 13.89 -6.03
C ASN A 142 0.51 14.37 -4.66
N VAL A 143 1.03 13.84 -3.54
CA VAL A 143 0.60 14.32 -2.21
C VAL A 143 1.20 15.70 -1.94
N ALA A 144 0.73 16.34 -0.87
CA ALA A 144 1.31 17.61 -0.44
C ALA A 144 2.81 17.44 -0.14
N ASP A 145 3.61 18.47 -0.48
CA ASP A 145 5.07 18.43 -0.41
C ASP A 145 5.64 17.80 0.86
N PRO A 146 5.17 18.09 2.09
CA PRO A 146 5.74 17.50 3.32
C PRO A 146 5.73 15.96 3.34
N PHE A 147 4.81 15.34 2.59
CA PHE A 147 4.62 13.89 2.51
C PHE A 147 5.44 13.22 1.39
N ILE A 148 6.29 13.98 0.69
CA ILE A 148 7.19 13.48 -0.36
C ILE A 148 8.64 13.58 0.12
N ALA A 149 9.38 12.45 0.13
CA ALA A 149 10.80 12.47 0.50
C ALA A 149 11.67 13.16 -0.57
N ASN A 150 11.44 12.86 -1.85
CA ASN A 150 12.23 13.41 -2.96
C ASN A 150 11.32 14.15 -3.96
N LEU A 151 11.36 15.48 -3.96
CA LEU A 151 10.62 16.31 -4.91
C LEU A 151 11.23 16.24 -6.31
N ALA A 152 10.54 16.80 -7.31
CA ALA A 152 11.06 16.88 -8.67
C ALA A 152 12.40 17.62 -8.72
N GLY A 153 13.36 17.10 -9.48
CA GLY A 153 14.71 17.65 -9.59
C GLY A 153 15.78 16.57 -9.36
N PRO A 154 17.03 16.99 -9.06
CA PRO A 154 18.09 16.04 -8.69
C PRO A 154 17.68 15.20 -7.48
N ASP A 155 17.84 13.89 -7.59
CA ASP A 155 17.55 12.96 -6.50
C ASP A 155 18.61 13.09 -5.39
N ALA A 156 18.16 13.49 -4.20
CA ALA A 156 19.00 13.67 -3.03
C ALA A 156 19.06 12.41 -2.14
N GLY A 157 18.33 11.34 -2.48
CA GLY A 157 18.30 10.10 -1.73
C GLY A 157 17.68 10.23 -0.33
N ASN A 158 16.72 11.15 -0.16
CA ASN A 158 15.99 11.26 1.09
C ASN A 158 15.14 10.03 1.33
N TYR A 159 14.94 9.68 2.59
CA TYR A 159 14.20 8.49 2.99
C TYR A 159 13.01 8.85 3.88
N LEU A 160 12.02 7.96 3.86
CA LEU A 160 10.98 7.89 4.88
C LEU A 160 11.36 6.80 5.87
N LYS A 161 11.21 7.09 7.17
CA LYS A 161 11.48 6.12 8.24
C LYS A 161 10.23 5.95 9.09
N VAL A 162 9.77 4.71 9.22
CA VAL A 162 8.72 4.35 10.16
C VAL A 162 9.35 3.94 11.49
N THR A 163 8.97 4.61 12.58
CA THR A 163 9.24 4.15 13.95
C THR A 163 7.93 3.65 14.55
N ALA A 164 7.91 2.43 15.09
CA ALA A 164 6.69 1.78 15.56
C ALA A 164 6.79 1.32 17.01
N TRP A 165 5.68 1.40 17.74
CA TRP A 165 5.55 0.92 19.11
C TRP A 165 4.57 -0.26 19.20
N LYS A 166 4.75 -1.11 20.23
CA LYS A 166 3.94 -2.34 20.39
C LYS A 166 2.46 -2.07 20.66
N ASP A 167 2.10 -0.86 21.07
CA ASP A 167 0.71 -0.47 21.29
C ASP A 167 -0.04 -0.16 19.99
N GLY A 168 0.63 -0.19 18.83
CA GLY A 168 0.04 0.10 17.53
C GLY A 168 0.16 1.55 17.09
N SER A 169 0.73 2.43 17.91
CA SER A 169 1.14 3.76 17.46
C SER A 169 2.41 3.68 16.63
N PHE A 170 2.58 4.64 15.74
CA PHE A 170 3.79 4.77 14.90
C PHE A 170 3.95 6.22 14.44
N GLU A 171 5.13 6.53 13.91
CA GLU A 171 5.42 7.79 13.24
C GLU A 171 6.06 7.54 11.88
N VAL A 172 5.91 8.49 10.98
CA VAL A 172 6.65 8.54 9.72
C VAL A 172 7.51 9.80 9.71
N PHE A 173 8.83 9.61 9.71
CA PHE A 173 9.82 10.67 9.61
C PHE A 173 10.27 10.86 8.16
N ASN A 174 10.30 12.11 7.69
CA ASN A 174 10.84 12.47 6.38
C ASN A 174 12.19 13.15 6.53
N SER A 175 13.25 12.53 5.98
CA SER A 175 14.62 13.06 6.10
C SER A 175 14.83 14.39 5.36
N ARG A 176 13.97 14.73 4.39
CA ARG A 176 14.07 16.00 3.66
C ARG A 176 13.58 17.19 4.48
N THR A 177 12.48 17.01 5.22
CA THR A 177 11.86 18.08 6.02
C THR A 177 12.33 18.07 7.47
N GLU A 178 12.97 16.99 7.91
CA GLU A 178 13.39 16.77 9.29
C GLU A 178 12.21 16.76 10.29
N THR A 179 11.03 16.37 9.82
CA THR A 179 9.80 16.30 10.62
C THR A 179 9.21 14.89 10.66
N SER A 180 8.52 14.57 11.75
CA SER A 180 7.72 13.36 11.91
C SER A 180 6.22 13.70 11.95
N GLU A 181 5.41 12.86 11.32
CA GLU A 181 3.97 12.80 11.57
C GLU A 181 3.67 11.62 12.50
N HIS A 182 2.84 11.84 13.52
CA HIS A 182 2.55 10.84 14.55
C HIS A 182 1.13 10.29 14.41
N TYR A 183 1.03 8.96 14.36
CA TYR A 183 -0.23 8.24 14.28
C TYR A 183 -0.48 7.52 15.61
N ALA A 184 -1.55 7.92 16.31
CA ALA A 184 -1.94 7.27 17.56
C ALA A 184 -2.30 5.79 17.34
N ALA A 185 -2.37 4.98 18.39
CA ALA A 185 -2.86 3.61 18.26
C ALA A 185 -4.32 3.62 17.77
N ALA A 186 -4.65 2.73 16.83
CA ALA A 186 -6.04 2.52 16.41
C ALA A 186 -6.89 2.06 17.61
N HIS A 187 -8.11 2.58 17.71
CA HIS A 187 -9.05 2.26 18.79
C HIS A 187 -9.51 0.80 18.78
#